data_AF-A0A1V6HZX5-F1
#
_entry.id   AF-A0A1V6HZX5-F1
#
_cell.length_a   1.000
_cell.length_b   1.000
_cell.length_c   1.000
_cell.angle_alpha   90.00
_cell.angle_beta   90.00
_cell.angle_gamma   90.00
#
_symmetry.space_group_name_H-M   'P 1'
#
loop_
_entity.id
_entity.type
_entity.pdbx_description
1 polymer ?
#
loop_
_entity_poly.entity_id
_entity_poly.type
_entity_poly.pdbx_seq_one_letter_code
_entity_poly.pdbx_strand_id
1 'polypeptide(L)'
;MNIIKETRYLQFVEKPSNGKMKIIDIVNINHQKVIGQIKWFGRWRQYCFFPCEETVWNKTYMEDVYEVMNDLMEERKTNINTEYGKGL
;
A
#
# COMPACT_ATOMS: atom_id res chain seq x y z
N MET A 1 -11.06 9.47 -0.09
CA MET A 1 -10.45 8.14 0.11
C MET A 1 -10.50 7.45 -1.24
N ASN A 2 -9.36 6.98 -1.76
CA ASN A 2 -9.29 6.33 -3.07
C ASN A 2 -9.07 4.82 -2.85
N ILE A 3 -10.01 3.99 -3.29
CA ILE A 3 -9.87 2.53 -3.20
C ILE A 3 -9.01 2.07 -4.36
N ILE A 4 -7.85 1.47 -4.06
CA ILE A 4 -6.89 1.03 -5.09
C ILE A 4 -7.00 -0.46 -5.39
N LYS A 5 -7.55 -1.25 -4.45
CA LYS A 5 -7.86 -2.66 -4.62
C LYS A 5 -8.97 -3.05 -3.65
N GLU A 6 -9.86 -3.92 -4.10
CA GLU A 6 -10.91 -4.52 -3.28
C GLU A 6 -10.91 -6.04 -3.48
N THR A 7 -11.11 -6.76 -2.38
CA THR A 7 -11.29 -8.21 -2.36
C THR A 7 -12.62 -8.52 -1.67
N ARG A 8 -12.93 -9.81 -1.51
CA ARG A 8 -14.15 -10.22 -0.80
C ARG A 8 -14.25 -9.65 0.63
N TYR A 9 -13.13 -9.42 1.31
CA TYR A 9 -13.12 -9.07 2.73
C TYR A 9 -12.30 -7.82 3.07
N LEU A 10 -11.44 -7.37 2.16
CA LEU A 10 -10.49 -6.28 2.39
C LEU A 10 -10.63 -5.19 1.32
N GLN A 11 -10.55 -3.94 1.76
CA GLN A 11 -10.35 -2.77 0.93
C GLN A 11 -8.99 -2.15 1.20
N PHE A 12 -8.24 -1.87 0.14
CA PHE A 12 -6.98 -1.14 0.19
C PHE A 12 -7.26 0.31 -0.20
N VAL A 13 -7.11 1.20 0.78
CA VAL A 13 -7.53 2.59 0.67
C VAL A 13 -6.31 3.50 0.77
N GLU A 14 -6.02 4.22 -0.32
CA GLU A 14 -5.01 5.26 -0.31
C GLU A 14 -5.48 6.46 0.52
N LYS A 15 -4.69 6.80 1.54
CA LYS A 15 -4.91 8.00 2.35
C LYS A 15 -4.45 9.23 1.58
N PRO A 16 -5.17 10.36 1.71
CA PRO A 16 -4.65 11.63 1.27
C PRO A 16 -3.32 11.92 1.99
N SER A 17 -2.29 12.21 1.21
CA SER A 17 -0.93 12.48 1.68
C SER A 17 -0.41 13.73 0.99
N ASN A 18 0.21 14.63 1.76
CA ASN A 18 0.90 15.81 1.22
C ASN A 18 2.31 15.47 0.73
N GLY A 19 2.78 14.23 0.94
CA GLY A 19 4.12 13.78 0.57
C GLY A 19 4.12 12.86 -0.65
N LYS A 20 5.29 12.68 -1.26
CA LYS A 20 5.50 11.75 -2.39
C LYS A 20 5.22 10.28 -2.05
N MET A 21 5.21 9.93 -0.75
CA MET A 21 4.98 8.56 -0.32
C MET A 21 3.52 8.34 0.03
N LYS A 22 2.95 7.29 -0.57
CA LYS A 22 1.58 6.87 -0.30
C LYS A 22 1.50 6.14 1.04
N ILE A 23 0.33 6.18 1.65
CA ILE A 23 -0.03 5.33 2.79
C ILE A 23 -1.32 4.65 2.40
N ILE A 24 -1.33 3.32 2.46
CA ILE A 24 -2.50 2.51 2.15
C ILE A 24 -3.02 1.91 3.45
N ASP A 25 -4.22 2.29 3.86
CA ASP A 25 -4.94 1.61 4.93
C ASP A 25 -5.58 0.33 4.36
N ILE A 26 -5.47 -0.79 5.09
CA ILE A 26 -6.19 -2.02 4.76
C ILE A 26 -7.38 -2.14 5.70
N VAL A 27 -8.58 -2.07 5.14
CA VAL A 27 -9.84 -2.01 5.88
C VAL A 27 -10.58 -3.33 5.73
N ASN A 28 -10.97 -3.94 6.84
CA ASN A 28 -11.91 -5.06 6.84
C ASN A 28 -13.32 -4.54 6.49
N ILE A 29 -13.91 -5.07 5.43
CA ILE A 29 -15.20 -4.60 4.90
C ILE A 29 -16.35 -4.84 5.89
N ASN A 30 -16.34 -5.98 6.58
CA ASN A 30 -17.45 -6.36 7.47
C ASN A 30 -17.52 -5.48 8.72
N HIS A 31 -16.36 -5.09 9.25
CA HIS A 31 -16.27 -4.32 10.50
C HIS A 31 -15.89 -2.85 10.29
N GLN A 32 -15.58 -2.45 9.06
CA GLN A 32 -15.13 -1.10 8.69
C GLN A 32 -13.95 -0.62 9.57
N LYS A 33 -13.05 -1.57 9.92
CA LYS A 33 -11.87 -1.31 10.75
C LYS A 33 -10.59 -1.44 9.94
N VAL A 34 -9.65 -0.53 10.17
CA VAL A 34 -8.28 -0.67 9.69
C VAL A 34 -7.62 -1.81 10.46
N ILE A 35 -7.09 -2.79 9.74
CA ILE A 35 -6.41 -3.97 10.31
C ILE A 35 -4.93 -4.03 9.94
N GLY A 36 -4.46 -3.10 9.12
CA GLY A 36 -3.05 -2.95 8.80
C GLY A 36 -2.81 -1.79 7.84
N GLN A 37 -1.54 -1.48 7.61
CA GLN A 37 -1.13 -0.41 6.72
C GLN A 37 0.04 -0.84 5.84
N ILE A 38 0.04 -0.41 4.58
CA ILE A 38 1.23 -0.44 3.72
C ILE A 38 1.77 0.98 3.63
N LYS A 39 3.04 1.16 4.02
CA LYS A 39 3.71 2.47 3.99
C LYS A 39 5.20 2.34 3.75
N TRP A 40 5.81 3.42 3.30
CA TRP A 40 7.24 3.45 3.03
C TRP A 40 8.07 3.28 4.29
N PHE A 41 8.96 2.29 4.28
CA PHE A 41 9.96 2.11 5.31
C PHE A 41 11.30 2.67 4.82
N GLY A 42 11.59 3.91 5.21
CA GLY A 42 12.72 4.68 4.69
C GLY A 42 14.08 4.01 4.82
N ARG A 43 14.32 3.26 5.90
CA ARG A 43 15.59 2.56 6.13
C ARG A 43 15.89 1.50 5.07
N TRP A 44 14.87 0.82 4.56
CA TRP A 44 15.02 -0.21 3.53
C TRP A 44 14.66 0.28 2.13
N ARG A 45 14.20 1.53 2.01
CA ARG A 45 13.75 2.14 0.77
C ARG A 45 12.75 1.27 0.01
N GLN A 46 11.77 0.74 0.73
CA GLN A 46 10.69 -0.06 0.15
C GLN A 46 9.38 0.17 0.91
N TYR A 47 8.25 -0.12 0.27
CA TYR A 47 6.99 -0.24 0.98
C TYR A 47 7.02 -1.49 1.84
N CYS A 48 6.49 -1.40 3.06
CA CYS A 48 6.38 -2.53 3.98
C CYS A 48 4.96 -2.59 4.53
N PHE A 49 4.56 -3.80 4.88
CA PHE A 49 3.31 -4.07 5.57
C PHE A 49 3.50 -3.96 7.10
N PHE A 50 2.59 -3.23 7.74
CA PHE A 50 2.52 -3.01 9.18
C PHE A 50 1.13 -3.49 9.66
N PRO A 51 1.01 -4.72 10.16
CA PRO A 51 -0.25 -5.20 10.70
C PRO A 51 -0.63 -4.43 11.97
N CYS A 52 -1.93 -4.28 12.23
CA CYS A 52 -2.39 -3.87 13.56
C CYS A 52 -2.12 -4.99 14.57
N GLU A 53 -2.03 -4.61 15.85
CA GLU A 53 -1.89 -5.57 16.95
C GLU A 53 -3.02 -6.60 16.93
N GLU A 54 -2.69 -7.83 17.32
CA GLU A 54 -3.64 -8.96 17.42
C GLU A 54 -4.37 -9.31 16.11
N THR A 55 -3.83 -8.93 14.96
CA THR A 55 -4.36 -9.34 13.64
C THR A 55 -3.68 -10.60 13.12
N VAL A 56 -4.46 -11.46 12.46
CA VAL A 56 -3.98 -12.71 11.84
C VAL A 56 -4.22 -12.64 10.35
N TRP A 57 -3.21 -13.03 9.59
CA TRP A 57 -3.20 -12.95 8.14
C TRP A 57 -2.92 -14.33 7.56
N ASN A 58 -3.87 -14.83 6.77
CA ASN A 58 -3.67 -16.08 6.03
C ASN A 58 -2.86 -15.84 4.76
N LYS A 59 -2.50 -16.92 4.08
CA LYS A 59 -1.71 -16.87 2.84
C LYS A 59 -2.33 -15.93 1.79
N THR A 60 -3.62 -16.07 1.51
CA THR A 60 -4.31 -15.28 0.47
C THR A 60 -4.27 -13.79 0.77
N TYR A 61 -4.53 -13.38 2.01
CA TYR A 61 -4.47 -11.96 2.37
C TYR A 61 -3.04 -11.42 2.32
N MET A 62 -2.04 -12.25 2.64
CA MET A 62 -0.63 -11.86 2.48
C MET A 62 -0.22 -11.72 1.01
N GLU A 63 -0.75 -12.56 0.11
CA GLU A 63 -0.57 -12.41 -1.33
C GLU A 63 -1.18 -11.09 -1.83
N ASP A 64 -2.40 -10.76 -1.38
CA ASP A 64 -3.03 -9.49 -1.73
C ASP A 64 -2.22 -8.26 -1.28
N VAL A 65 -1.68 -8.31 -0.06
CA VAL A 65 -0.79 -7.28 0.49
C VAL A 65 0.49 -7.17 -0.34
N TYR A 66 1.09 -8.31 -0.68
CA TYR A 66 2.32 -8.37 -1.47
C TYR A 66 2.14 -7.75 -2.85
N GLU A 67 1.03 -8.05 -3.54
CA GLU A 67 0.71 -7.45 -4.84
C GLU A 67 0.63 -5.92 -4.76
N VAL A 68 -0.10 -5.39 -3.77
CA VAL A 68 -0.21 -3.92 -3.58
C VAL A 68 1.15 -3.30 -3.26
N MET A 69 1.98 -3.96 -2.44
CA MET A 69 3.34 -3.50 -2.18
C MET A 69 4.19 -3.46 -3.47
N ASN A 70 4.07 -4.47 -4.33
CA ASN A 70 4.80 -4.55 -5.58
C ASN A 70 4.37 -3.45 -6.55
N ASP A 71 3.06 -3.23 -6.69
CA ASP A 71 2.52 -2.17 -7.56
C ASP A 71 3.00 -0.78 -7.14
N LEU A 72 3.02 -0.50 -5.83
CA LEU A 72 3.55 0.76 -5.30
C LEU A 72 5.06 0.93 -5.56
N MET A 73 5.81 -0.16 -5.58
CA MET A 73 7.24 -0.14 -5.93
C MET A 73 7.45 0.14 -7.42
N GLU A 74 6.67 -0.48 -8.30
CA GLU A 74 6.73 -0.24 -9.75
C GLU A 74 6.27 1.17 -10.14
N GLU A 75 5.21 1.68 -9.50
CA GLU A 75 4.76 3.06 -9.67
C GLU A 75 5.90 4.04 -9.34
N ARG A 76 6.63 3.77 -8.26
CA ARG A 76 7.76 4.62 -7.85
C ARG A 76 8.90 4.60 -8.88
N LYS A 77 9.25 3.45 -9.44
CA LYS A 77 10.28 3.34 -10.49
C LYS A 77 9.87 4.14 -11.73
N THR A 78 8.61 4.02 -12.13
CA THR A 78 8.06 4.74 -13.28
C THR A 78 8.10 6.26 -13.06
N ASN A 79 7.68 6.73 -11.88
CA ASN A 79 7.71 8.16 -11.55
C ASN A 79 9.13 8.74 -11.46
N ILE A 80 10.11 7.94 -11.08
CA ILE A 80 11.52 8.34 -11.15
C ILE A 80 11.91 8.55 -12.62
N ASN A 81 11.62 7.59 -13.50
CA ASN A 81 12.02 7.66 -14.92
C ASN A 81 11.35 8.81 -15.68
N THR A 82 10.11 9.18 -15.34
CA THR A 82 9.38 10.28 -15.99
C THR A 82 9.82 11.67 -15.51
N GLU A 83 10.31 11.81 -14.28
CA GLU A 83 10.85 13.07 -13.74
C GLU A 83 12.24 13.39 -14.29
N TYR A 84 13.10 12.39 -14.53
CA TYR A 84 14.46 12.59 -15.08
C TYR A 84 14.53 12.61 -16.61
N GLY A 85 13.45 12.24 -17.32
CA GLY A 85 13.36 12.30 -18.78
C GLY A 85 13.00 13.67 -19.39
N LYS A 86 12.80 14.70 -18.56
CA LYS A 86 12.50 16.09 -18.99
C LYS A 86 13.72 17.02 -18.95
N GLY A 87 14.92 16.46 -18.83
CA GLY A 87 16.18 17.19 -18.64
C GLY A 87 17.25 16.92 -19.69
N LEU A 88 16.86 16.61 -20.94
CA LEU A 88 17.73 16.60 -22.12
C LEU A 88 17.01 17.24 -23.31
#